data_AF-A0A2V9JIF0-F1
#
_entry.id   AF-A0A2V9JIF0-F1
#
_cell.length_a   1.000
_cell.length_b   1.000
_cell.length_c   1.000
_cell.angle_alpha   90.00
_cell.angle_beta   90.00
_cell.angle_gamma   90.00
#
_symmetry.space_group_name_H-M   'P 1'
#
loop_
_entity.id
_entity.type
_entity.pdbx_description
1 polymer ?
#
loop_
_entity_poly.entity_id
_entity_poly.type
_entity_poly.pdbx_seq_one_letter_code
_entity_poly.pdbx_strand_id
1 'polypeptide(L)'
;MIVDVEGDSARGDVPWQLALDRYRAWLDSHVPAPSYPDWMWDGQGFLDVNLSLTSPYNVQSLRKLYLNYKHLYPWVLFWGQMTPPGSKTCCALNQEMDPSYVETLPDLVREIAKKGGHAGYYSAPYYGTGLEHPRRYLDSPEGRDWLWTWLEKNKNYGATGHYVDTVGWNYYGDPVQVMDLFKSGLIPEASLIEGVTDIYPAASLVAGSLAGSGNGRDGFCGAPYKVPEAHDRTTFPRFGRYLFGDRLFYGGISNGDSTFWGNLKYWKRGDYPRFQVCGYVSYCENNGPCESGTERLAFLLGEKLDFRPPYGSEIVDAINQERIRADWWSRRPVYKDTKGLDLTSIPRDSKVEVTRFEDGTGLSLFAISNPNLVDGLSFRFSGASFAIPVQKIAIVEELSEQPVRQEHAHPRRGDAPVPLPSTTSPR
;
A
#
# COMPACT_ATOMS: atom_id res chain seq x y z
N MET A 1 1.23 6.70 -30.60
CA MET A 1 1.68 5.39 -31.09
C MET A 1 0.73 4.36 -30.54
N ILE A 2 0.13 3.52 -31.39
CA ILE A 2 -0.71 2.39 -30.97
C ILE A 2 0.15 1.14 -31.16
N VAL A 3 0.16 0.25 -30.16
CA VAL A 3 0.94 -1.00 -30.18
C VAL A 3 -0.04 -2.16 -29.99
N ASP A 4 -0.03 -3.08 -30.94
CA ASP A 4 -0.78 -4.33 -30.85
C ASP A 4 0.07 -5.37 -30.11
N VAL A 5 -0.56 -6.11 -29.20
CA VAL A 5 0.07 -7.23 -28.48
C VAL A 5 -0.79 -8.49 -28.65
N GLU A 6 -0.14 -9.58 -29.00
CA GLU A 6 -0.75 -10.90 -29.08
C GLU A 6 -0.26 -11.73 -27.89
N GLY A 7 -1.18 -12.27 -27.11
CA GLY A 7 -0.83 -13.16 -25.99
C GLY A 7 -0.80 -14.63 -26.41
N ASP A 8 -0.19 -15.45 -25.57
CA ASP A 8 -0.09 -16.89 -25.75
C ASP A 8 -0.43 -17.57 -24.41
N SER A 9 -1.65 -18.10 -24.31
CA SER A 9 -2.12 -18.77 -23.09
C SER A 9 -1.32 -20.03 -22.76
N ALA A 10 -0.70 -20.70 -23.76
CA ALA A 10 0.12 -21.88 -23.53
C ALA A 10 1.48 -21.52 -22.91
N ARG A 11 1.95 -20.29 -23.10
CA ARG A 11 3.19 -19.77 -22.52
C ARG A 11 2.96 -18.90 -21.28
N GLY A 12 1.70 -18.69 -20.89
CA GLY A 12 1.32 -17.80 -19.79
C GLY A 12 1.48 -16.31 -20.14
N ASP A 13 1.55 -15.98 -21.43
CA ASP A 13 1.69 -14.62 -21.93
C ASP A 13 0.30 -13.97 -22.02
N VAL A 14 -0.08 -13.24 -20.97
CA VAL A 14 -1.39 -12.58 -20.90
C VAL A 14 -1.36 -11.25 -21.67
N PRO A 15 -2.25 -11.01 -22.66
CA PRO A 15 -2.18 -9.83 -23.52
C PRO A 15 -2.09 -8.49 -22.77
N TRP A 16 -2.91 -8.29 -21.73
CA TRP A 16 -2.91 -7.03 -20.99
C TRP A 16 -1.60 -6.81 -20.22
N GLN A 17 -0.94 -7.88 -19.74
CA GLN A 17 0.37 -7.77 -19.09
C GLN A 17 1.45 -7.39 -20.11
N LEU A 18 1.41 -7.97 -21.31
CA LEU A 18 2.33 -7.60 -22.40
C LEU A 18 2.15 -6.13 -22.82
N ALA A 19 0.91 -5.65 -22.92
CA ALA A 19 0.63 -4.24 -23.20
C ALA A 19 1.21 -3.33 -22.11
N LEU A 20 1.03 -3.70 -20.85
CA LEU A 20 1.57 -2.94 -19.73
C LEU A 20 3.09 -3.01 -19.63
N ASP A 21 3.72 -4.13 -19.99
CA ASP A 21 5.18 -4.24 -20.05
C ASP A 21 5.75 -3.26 -21.10
N ARG A 22 5.09 -3.12 -22.27
CA ARG A 22 5.45 -2.11 -23.28
C ARG A 22 5.24 -0.68 -22.78
N TYR A 23 4.12 -0.41 -22.13
CA TYR A 23 3.83 0.91 -21.59
C TYR A 23 4.80 1.28 -20.47
N ARG A 24 5.13 0.34 -19.59
CA ARG A 24 6.11 0.55 -18.52
C ARG A 24 7.50 0.81 -19.08
N ALA A 25 7.96 0.05 -20.08
CA ALA A 25 9.23 0.34 -20.75
C ALA A 25 9.27 1.75 -21.37
N TRP A 26 8.14 2.23 -21.91
CA TRP A 26 8.02 3.61 -22.35
C TRP A 26 8.08 4.59 -21.16
N LEU A 27 7.30 4.35 -20.10
CA LEU A 27 7.33 5.19 -18.89
C LEU A 27 8.73 5.28 -18.28
N ASP A 28 9.42 4.16 -18.09
CA ASP A 28 10.76 4.07 -17.48
C ASP A 28 11.81 4.83 -18.31
N SER A 29 11.58 5.00 -19.62
CA SER A 29 12.47 5.81 -20.49
C SER A 29 12.14 7.30 -20.51
N HIS A 30 11.02 7.73 -19.93
CA HIS A 30 10.55 9.12 -19.95
C HIS A 30 10.35 9.73 -18.56
N VAL A 31 10.14 8.90 -17.54
CA VAL A 31 9.83 9.30 -16.16
C VAL A 31 10.87 8.69 -15.23
N PRO A 32 11.50 9.48 -14.35
CA PRO A 32 12.40 8.94 -13.35
C PRO A 32 11.70 7.90 -12.46
N ALA A 33 12.42 6.83 -12.13
CA ALA A 33 11.96 5.90 -11.12
C ALA A 33 11.72 6.65 -9.80
N PRO A 34 10.58 6.43 -9.12
CA PRO A 34 10.34 7.05 -7.83
C PRO A 34 11.37 6.56 -6.81
N SER A 35 11.85 7.49 -6.00
CA SER A 35 12.62 7.22 -4.79
C SER A 35 11.70 7.47 -3.60
N TYR A 36 11.80 6.61 -2.60
CA TYR A 36 11.11 6.79 -1.33
C TYR A 36 12.14 6.75 -0.21
N PRO A 37 11.98 7.56 0.84
CA PRO A 37 12.76 7.42 2.05
C PRO A 37 12.67 5.99 2.60
N ASP A 38 13.78 5.45 3.11
CA ASP A 38 13.83 4.08 3.63
C ASP A 38 12.75 3.81 4.69
N TRP A 39 12.45 4.80 5.53
CA TRP A 39 11.40 4.66 6.55
C TRP A 39 10.00 4.39 5.99
N MET A 40 9.71 4.78 4.73
CA MET A 40 8.43 4.46 4.08
C MET A 40 8.36 2.98 3.69
N TRP A 41 9.51 2.37 3.39
CA TRP A 41 9.65 0.92 3.25
C TRP A 41 9.58 0.23 4.60
N ASP A 42 10.09 0.86 5.65
CA ASP A 42 10.03 0.31 7.00
C ASP A 42 8.58 0.26 7.52
N GLY A 43 8.18 -0.91 8.01
CA GLY A 43 6.87 -1.12 8.62
C GLY A 43 5.73 -1.49 7.65
N GLN A 44 4.59 -1.82 8.23
CA GLN A 44 3.44 -2.42 7.56
C GLN A 44 2.52 -1.39 6.90
N GLY A 45 2.68 -0.10 7.22
CA GLY A 45 1.89 1.01 6.70
C GLY A 45 1.86 2.18 7.67
N PHE A 46 0.70 2.85 7.81
CA PHE A 46 0.54 3.98 8.73
C PHE A 46 -0.71 3.84 9.63
N LEU A 47 -0.70 4.56 10.75
CA LEU A 47 -1.85 4.72 11.63
C LEU A 47 -2.74 5.86 11.15
N ASP A 48 -3.97 5.54 10.78
CA ASP A 48 -4.99 6.51 10.42
C ASP A 48 -5.78 6.99 11.63
N VAL A 49 -5.74 8.31 11.86
CA VAL A 49 -6.45 8.96 12.95
C VAL A 49 -7.33 10.07 12.41
N ASN A 50 -8.63 9.78 12.31
CA ASN A 50 -9.64 10.82 12.06
C ASN A 50 -9.93 11.61 13.35
N LEU A 51 -9.36 12.81 13.44
CA LEU A 51 -9.51 13.68 14.61
C LEU A 51 -10.93 14.20 14.78
N SER A 52 -11.60 14.55 13.68
CA SER A 52 -12.95 15.12 13.71
C SER A 52 -14.00 14.12 14.25
N LEU A 53 -13.81 12.82 13.97
CA LEU A 53 -14.67 11.74 14.47
C LEU A 53 -14.27 11.24 15.87
N THR A 54 -13.13 11.70 16.39
CA THR A 54 -12.66 11.33 17.73
C THR A 54 -13.33 12.22 18.78
N SER A 55 -14.26 11.65 19.56
CA SER A 55 -14.95 12.36 20.64
C SER A 55 -15.05 11.50 21.91
N PRO A 56 -14.61 12.01 23.07
CA PRO A 56 -13.91 13.28 23.25
C PRO A 56 -12.48 13.24 22.67
N TYR A 57 -11.97 14.40 22.22
CA TYR A 57 -10.55 14.52 21.87
C TYR A 57 -9.67 14.33 23.12
N ASN A 58 -8.66 13.46 23.01
CA ASN A 58 -7.71 13.19 24.08
C ASN A 58 -6.34 12.83 23.52
N VAL A 59 -5.38 13.75 23.63
CA VAL A 59 -4.01 13.56 23.16
C VAL A 59 -3.28 12.39 23.84
N GLN A 60 -3.61 12.06 25.10
CA GLN A 60 -3.00 10.94 25.81
C GLN A 60 -3.45 9.60 25.23
N SER A 61 -4.71 9.50 24.80
CA SER A 61 -5.20 8.33 24.08
C SER A 61 -4.49 8.16 22.75
N LEU A 62 -4.27 9.24 21.99
CA LEU A 62 -3.52 9.21 20.73
C LEU A 62 -2.05 8.80 20.95
N ARG A 63 -1.42 9.32 22.01
CA ARG A 63 -0.06 8.91 22.42
C ARG A 63 0.01 7.41 22.71
N LYS A 64 -0.92 6.90 23.52
CA LYS A 64 -0.99 5.47 23.86
C LYS A 64 -1.22 4.63 22.60
N LEU A 65 -2.09 5.08 21.70
CA LEU A 65 -2.34 4.43 20.42
C LEU A 65 -1.06 4.28 19.60
N TYR A 66 -0.34 5.39 19.38
CA TYR A 66 0.93 5.36 18.67
C TYR A 66 1.94 4.43 19.35
N LEU A 67 2.14 4.55 20.66
CA LEU A 67 3.10 3.72 21.39
C LEU A 67 2.81 2.21 21.28
N ASN A 68 1.53 1.84 21.25
CA ASN A 68 1.12 0.45 21.10
C ASN A 68 1.44 -0.11 19.72
N TYR A 69 1.36 0.71 18.66
CA TYR A 69 1.37 0.23 17.28
C TYR A 69 2.59 0.66 16.46
N LYS A 70 3.43 1.57 16.97
CA LYS A 70 4.59 2.14 16.24
C LYS A 70 5.61 1.11 15.71
N HIS A 71 5.64 -0.09 16.30
CA HIS A 71 6.52 -1.17 15.88
C HIS A 71 6.06 -1.84 14.57
N LEU A 72 4.78 -1.71 14.22
CA LEU A 72 4.22 -2.12 12.93
C LEU A 72 4.00 -0.91 12.01
N TYR A 73 3.55 0.21 12.56
CA TYR A 73 3.12 1.38 11.81
C TYR A 73 3.87 2.63 12.31
N PRO A 74 5.11 2.87 11.82
CA PRO A 74 5.97 3.93 12.32
C PRO A 74 5.50 5.34 11.95
N TRP A 75 4.56 5.43 11.01
CA TRP A 75 3.95 6.67 10.56
C TRP A 75 2.51 6.82 11.08
N VAL A 76 2.14 8.02 11.52
CA VAL A 76 0.77 8.40 11.89
C VAL A 76 0.26 9.51 10.95
N LEU A 77 -0.90 9.29 10.34
CA LEU A 77 -1.62 10.31 9.59
C LEU A 77 -2.80 10.82 10.42
N PHE A 78 -2.77 12.10 10.75
CA PHE A 78 -3.89 12.81 11.37
C PHE A 78 -4.69 13.55 10.30
N TRP A 79 -5.99 13.27 10.19
CA TRP A 79 -6.88 13.98 9.27
C TRP A 79 -8.11 14.55 9.97
N GLY A 80 -8.73 15.53 9.33
CA GLY A 80 -9.82 16.31 9.92
C GLY A 80 -9.36 17.27 11.02
N GLN A 81 -8.07 17.60 11.08
CA GLN A 81 -7.49 18.50 12.08
C GLN A 81 -8.02 19.93 12.01
N MET A 82 -8.65 20.32 10.91
CA MET A 82 -9.27 21.63 10.70
C MET A 82 -10.74 21.70 11.14
N THR A 83 -11.30 20.58 11.61
CA THR A 83 -12.69 20.49 12.04
C THR A 83 -12.72 20.15 13.53
N PRO A 84 -13.61 20.76 14.35
CA PRO A 84 -13.71 20.46 15.77
C PRO A 84 -13.94 18.96 16.09
N PRO A 85 -13.46 18.50 17.26
CA PRO A 85 -13.73 17.13 17.74
C PRO A 85 -15.22 16.80 17.84
N GLY A 86 -15.59 15.58 17.44
CA GLY A 86 -16.98 15.11 17.47
C GLY A 86 -17.88 15.66 16.38
N SER A 87 -17.31 16.35 15.38
CA SER A 87 -18.04 16.72 14.17
C SER A 87 -18.55 15.48 13.42
N LYS A 88 -19.72 15.60 12.82
CA LYS A 88 -20.31 14.56 11.94
C LYS A 88 -19.80 14.64 10.50
N THR A 89 -19.06 15.69 10.17
CA THR A 89 -18.59 15.99 8.81
C THR A 89 -17.09 16.27 8.83
N CYS A 90 -16.36 15.64 7.91
CA CYS A 90 -15.00 15.98 7.53
C CYS A 90 -14.96 16.25 6.02
N CYS A 91 -14.09 17.13 5.50
CA CYS A 91 -13.14 17.99 6.20
C CYS A 91 -13.36 19.44 5.74
N ALA A 92 -13.25 20.41 6.65
CA ALA A 92 -13.27 21.83 6.26
C ALA A 92 -12.07 22.11 5.33
N LEU A 93 -12.23 22.97 4.31
CA LEU A 93 -11.10 23.37 3.45
C LEU A 93 -10.35 24.57 4.02
N ASN A 94 -9.80 24.38 5.22
CA ASN A 94 -8.99 25.37 5.91
C ASN A 94 -7.56 24.84 6.10
N GLN A 95 -6.56 25.69 5.84
CA GLN A 95 -5.16 25.36 6.06
C GLN A 95 -4.76 25.41 7.55
N GLU A 96 -5.58 26.04 8.40
CA GLU A 96 -5.36 26.11 9.86
C GLU A 96 -5.95 24.89 10.59
N MET A 97 -5.24 24.45 11.62
CA MET A 97 -5.74 23.47 12.58
C MET A 97 -6.80 24.10 13.49
N ASP A 98 -7.86 23.36 13.83
CA ASP A 98 -8.87 23.80 14.78
C ASP A 98 -8.23 24.08 16.15
N PRO A 99 -8.60 25.19 16.83
CA PRO A 99 -8.01 25.57 18.12
C PRO A 99 -8.06 24.47 19.19
N SER A 100 -9.04 23.56 19.12
CA SER A 100 -9.17 22.44 20.06
C SER A 100 -7.97 21.48 20.06
N TYR A 101 -7.15 21.48 19.00
CA TYR A 101 -5.99 20.59 18.86
C TYR A 101 -4.65 21.31 19.06
N VAL A 102 -4.58 22.60 18.78
CA VAL A 102 -3.33 23.37 18.61
C VAL A 102 -2.42 23.32 19.85
N GLU A 103 -2.99 23.29 21.05
CA GLU A 103 -2.20 23.31 22.29
C GLU A 103 -1.49 21.98 22.57
N THR A 104 -1.97 20.85 22.04
CA THR A 104 -1.48 19.52 22.48
C THR A 104 -1.09 18.58 21.36
N LEU A 105 -1.76 18.63 20.20
CA LEU A 105 -1.46 17.75 19.09
C LEU A 105 -0.08 18.03 18.45
N PRO A 106 0.31 19.30 18.17
CA PRO A 106 1.64 19.60 17.64
C PRO A 106 2.78 19.11 18.56
N ASP A 107 2.59 19.15 19.87
CA ASP A 107 3.59 18.66 20.83
C ASP A 107 3.72 17.13 20.80
N LEU A 108 2.61 16.41 20.65
CA LEU A 108 2.65 14.97 20.40
C LEU A 108 3.37 14.64 19.08
N VAL A 109 3.09 15.39 18.01
CA VAL A 109 3.73 15.17 16.70
C VAL A 109 5.24 15.42 16.77
N ARG A 110 5.68 16.49 17.44
CA ARG A 110 7.10 16.74 17.71
C ARG A 110 7.73 15.65 18.59
N GLU A 111 7.01 15.11 19.58
CA GLU A 111 7.47 13.99 20.40
C GLU A 111 7.69 12.73 19.56
N ILE A 112 6.76 12.41 18.65
CA ILE A 112 6.86 11.29 17.71
C ILE A 112 8.12 11.46 16.84
N ALA A 113 8.28 12.63 16.22
CA ALA A 113 9.42 12.96 15.37
C ALA A 113 10.75 12.85 16.11
N LYS A 114 10.85 13.39 17.33
CA LYS A 114 12.06 13.33 18.17
C LYS A 114 12.47 11.89 18.51
N LYS A 115 11.52 10.95 18.53
CA LYS A 115 11.74 9.52 18.80
C LYS A 115 11.95 8.69 17.53
N GLY A 116 12.15 9.34 16.37
CA GLY A 116 12.38 8.68 15.08
C GLY A 116 11.11 8.14 14.42
N GLY A 117 9.92 8.52 14.90
CA GLY A 117 8.67 8.22 14.21
C GLY A 117 8.29 9.29 13.20
N HIS A 118 7.27 8.99 12.40
CA HIS A 118 6.73 9.93 11.41
C HIS A 118 5.31 10.31 11.77
N ALA A 119 4.97 11.59 11.58
CA ALA A 119 3.61 12.05 11.76
C ALA A 119 3.29 13.15 10.75
N GLY A 120 2.06 13.11 10.24
CA GLY A 120 1.61 14.03 9.21
C GLY A 120 0.19 14.48 9.41
N TYR A 121 -0.16 15.52 8.66
CA TYR A 121 -1.51 16.05 8.62
C TYR A 121 -2.05 16.05 7.20
N TYR A 122 -3.37 16.04 7.12
CA TYR A 122 -4.11 16.22 5.89
C TYR A 122 -3.82 17.56 5.22
N SER A 123 -3.61 17.53 3.91
CA SER A 123 -3.55 18.71 3.04
C SER A 123 -4.37 18.44 1.80
N ALA A 124 -5.18 19.39 1.34
CA ALA A 124 -5.90 19.23 0.08
C ALA A 124 -5.71 20.47 -0.80
N PRO A 125 -5.21 20.35 -2.04
CA PRO A 125 -5.21 21.47 -2.95
C PRO A 125 -6.63 21.99 -3.20
N TYR A 126 -7.68 21.13 -3.19
CA TYR A 126 -9.11 21.51 -3.24
C TYR A 126 -10.11 20.33 -3.21
N TYR A 127 -11.36 20.56 -2.73
CA TYR A 127 -12.56 19.71 -2.95
C TYR A 127 -13.76 20.52 -3.49
N GLY A 128 -14.21 20.28 -4.72
CA GLY A 128 -15.51 20.77 -5.22
C GLY A 128 -15.49 21.37 -6.62
N THR A 129 -16.53 22.14 -6.98
CA THR A 129 -16.54 23.12 -8.10
C THR A 129 -17.26 24.43 -7.71
N GLY A 130 -17.49 24.64 -6.41
CA GLY A 130 -18.30 25.73 -5.88
C GLY A 130 -17.59 27.09 -5.83
N LEU A 131 -18.36 28.17 -5.79
CA LEU A 131 -17.84 29.55 -5.77
C LEU A 131 -17.03 29.88 -4.50
N GLU A 132 -17.33 29.26 -3.36
CA GLU A 132 -16.69 29.55 -2.06
C GLU A 132 -15.28 28.97 -1.93
N HIS A 133 -14.97 27.97 -2.75
CA HIS A 133 -13.67 27.34 -2.81
C HIS A 133 -13.40 27.09 -4.29
N PRO A 134 -12.72 27.98 -5.03
CA PRO A 134 -12.45 27.74 -6.44
C PRO A 134 -11.40 26.63 -6.62
N ARG A 135 -11.42 25.98 -7.79
CA ARG A 135 -10.37 25.01 -8.15
C ARG A 135 -9.04 25.73 -8.29
N ARG A 136 -8.06 25.28 -7.51
CA ARG A 136 -6.69 25.80 -7.54
C ARG A 136 -5.79 24.81 -8.27
N TYR A 137 -5.44 25.14 -9.50
CA TYR A 137 -4.55 24.32 -10.31
C TYR A 137 -3.09 24.51 -9.86
N LEU A 138 -2.37 23.42 -9.71
CA LEU A 138 -0.99 23.36 -9.26
C LEU A 138 0.02 23.80 -10.34
N ASP A 139 -0.41 23.98 -11.58
CA ASP A 139 0.38 24.64 -12.63
C ASP A 139 0.26 26.18 -12.61
N SER A 140 -0.57 26.74 -11.72
CA SER A 140 -0.70 28.18 -11.51
C SER A 140 0.11 28.67 -10.30
N PRO A 141 0.56 29.94 -10.26
CA PRO A 141 1.15 30.52 -9.04
C PRO A 141 0.23 30.39 -7.82
N GLU A 142 -1.06 30.73 -7.95
CA GLU A 142 -2.01 30.70 -6.84
C GLU A 142 -2.18 29.30 -6.24
N GLY A 143 -2.30 28.26 -7.06
CA GLY A 143 -2.44 26.89 -6.57
C GLY A 143 -1.16 26.36 -5.92
N ARG A 144 0.02 26.74 -6.44
CA ARG A 144 1.31 26.41 -5.82
C ARG A 144 1.45 27.08 -4.45
N ASP A 145 1.15 28.36 -4.37
CA ASP A 145 1.21 29.11 -3.10
C ASP A 145 0.22 28.54 -2.08
N TRP A 146 -1.00 28.19 -2.52
CA TRP A 146 -1.99 27.54 -1.66
C TRP A 146 -1.49 26.22 -1.07
N LEU A 147 -0.96 25.32 -1.90
CA LEU A 147 -0.43 24.04 -1.42
C LEU A 147 0.79 24.26 -0.53
N TRP A 148 1.71 25.13 -0.94
CA TRP A 148 2.90 25.48 -0.16
C TRP A 148 2.53 25.97 1.24
N THR A 149 1.65 26.96 1.35
CA THR A 149 1.22 27.51 2.65
C THR A 149 0.60 26.43 3.54
N TRP A 150 -0.17 25.50 2.98
CA TRP A 150 -0.74 24.40 3.76
C TRP A 150 0.35 23.46 4.28
N LEU A 151 1.27 23.03 3.41
CA LEU A 151 2.39 22.17 3.78
C LEU A 151 3.31 22.85 4.81
N GLU A 152 3.55 24.15 4.66
CA GLU A 152 4.35 24.94 5.60
C GLU A 152 3.68 25.02 6.98
N LYS A 153 2.37 25.26 7.06
CA LYS A 153 1.63 25.21 8.34
C LYS A 153 1.73 23.84 8.99
N ASN A 154 1.53 22.77 8.21
CA ASN A 154 1.69 21.40 8.70
C ASN A 154 3.11 21.13 9.24
N LYS A 155 4.14 21.63 8.56
CA LYS A 155 5.54 21.58 9.03
C LYS A 155 5.73 22.38 10.33
N ASN A 156 5.13 23.56 10.45
CA ASN A 156 5.18 24.37 11.68
C ASN A 156 4.48 23.70 12.87
N TYR A 157 3.47 22.86 12.61
CA TYR A 157 2.88 21.96 13.61
C TYR A 157 3.72 20.71 13.91
N GLY A 158 4.89 20.56 13.27
CA GLY A 158 5.86 19.50 13.53
C GLY A 158 5.79 18.30 12.59
N ALA A 159 5.00 18.35 11.51
CA ALA A 159 4.86 17.23 10.59
C ALA A 159 6.20 16.83 9.94
N THR A 160 6.43 15.53 9.86
CA THR A 160 7.58 14.89 9.18
C THR A 160 7.17 13.93 8.07
N GLY A 161 5.87 13.60 7.99
CA GLY A 161 5.24 12.96 6.84
C GLY A 161 4.12 13.84 6.31
N HIS A 162 3.81 13.73 5.03
CA HIS A 162 2.84 14.62 4.37
C HIS A 162 1.77 13.80 3.67
N TYR A 163 0.51 14.21 3.80
CA TYR A 163 -0.59 13.68 2.99
C TYR A 163 -1.13 14.79 2.13
N VAL A 164 -1.05 14.61 0.82
CA VAL A 164 -1.56 15.55 -0.18
C VAL A 164 -2.71 14.87 -0.90
N ASP A 165 -3.88 15.08 -0.35
CA ASP A 165 -5.12 14.56 -0.86
C ASP A 165 -5.33 15.01 -2.31
N THR A 166 -6.09 14.23 -3.07
CA THR A 166 -6.62 14.50 -4.40
C THR A 166 -5.62 14.61 -5.54
N VAL A 167 -4.33 14.81 -5.30
CA VAL A 167 -3.38 15.08 -6.38
C VAL A 167 -3.32 13.96 -7.43
N GLY A 168 -3.49 12.71 -7.01
CA GLY A 168 -3.42 11.54 -7.89
C GLY A 168 -4.75 11.12 -8.53
N TRP A 169 -5.90 11.71 -8.17
CA TRP A 169 -7.22 11.32 -8.74
C TRP A 169 -7.87 12.37 -9.66
N ASN A 170 -7.32 13.59 -9.70
CA ASN A 170 -7.95 14.77 -10.29
C ASN A 170 -6.94 15.52 -11.16
N TYR A 171 -7.45 16.20 -12.19
CA TYR A 171 -6.60 17.07 -13.01
C TYR A 171 -6.17 18.34 -12.25
N TYR A 172 -4.90 18.45 -11.87
CA TYR A 172 -4.36 19.61 -11.17
C TYR A 172 -3.61 20.60 -12.06
N GLY A 173 -3.74 20.49 -13.38
CA GLY A 173 -3.02 21.31 -14.34
C GLY A 173 -2.11 20.47 -15.22
N ASP A 174 -1.24 21.14 -15.98
CA ASP A 174 -0.24 20.48 -16.82
C ASP A 174 0.56 19.44 -16.01
N PRO A 175 0.49 18.14 -16.37
CA PRO A 175 1.10 17.09 -15.55
C PRO A 175 2.62 17.20 -15.41
N VAL A 176 3.32 17.80 -16.39
CA VAL A 176 4.77 18.04 -16.33
C VAL A 176 5.07 19.10 -15.29
N GLN A 177 4.30 20.20 -15.28
CA GLN A 177 4.46 21.25 -14.27
C GLN A 177 4.13 20.77 -12.86
N VAL A 178 3.11 19.90 -12.70
CA VAL A 178 2.81 19.29 -11.40
C VAL A 178 3.93 18.34 -10.96
N MET A 179 4.48 17.54 -11.87
CA MET A 179 5.63 16.67 -11.60
C MET A 179 6.86 17.48 -11.11
N ASP A 180 7.08 18.68 -11.62
CA ASP A 180 8.18 19.55 -11.19
C ASP A 180 8.03 20.07 -9.75
N LEU A 181 6.82 20.04 -9.17
CA LEU A 181 6.61 20.34 -7.75
C LEU A 181 7.20 19.28 -6.83
N PHE A 182 7.21 18.02 -7.26
CA PHE A 182 7.89 16.94 -6.55
C PHE A 182 9.41 17.10 -6.68
N LYS A 183 9.91 17.36 -7.90
CA LYS A 183 11.35 17.52 -8.16
C LYS A 183 11.96 18.71 -7.43
N SER A 184 11.21 19.81 -7.31
CA SER A 184 11.65 21.02 -6.59
C SER A 184 11.57 20.88 -5.06
N GLY A 185 10.93 19.82 -4.55
CA GLY A 185 10.70 19.62 -3.12
C GLY A 185 9.59 20.49 -2.53
N LEU A 186 8.80 21.20 -3.38
CA LEU A 186 7.59 21.88 -2.93
C LEU A 186 6.61 20.86 -2.35
N ILE A 187 6.40 19.74 -3.07
CA ILE A 187 5.80 18.54 -2.52
C ILE A 187 6.95 17.66 -2.00
N PRO A 188 7.08 17.46 -0.67
CA PRO A 188 8.18 16.69 -0.11
C PRO A 188 8.21 15.24 -0.59
N GLU A 189 9.40 14.64 -0.70
CA GLU A 189 9.56 13.21 -1.05
C GLU A 189 8.81 12.28 -0.07
N ALA A 190 8.76 12.67 1.21
CA ALA A 190 7.99 12.05 2.29
C ALA A 190 6.47 12.33 2.21
N SER A 191 5.91 12.35 0.99
CA SER A 191 4.48 12.58 0.75
C SER A 191 3.77 11.31 0.27
N LEU A 192 2.58 11.11 0.82
CA LEU A 192 1.54 10.23 0.29
C LEU A 192 0.52 11.09 -0.46
N ILE A 193 0.19 10.72 -1.69
CA ILE A 193 -0.87 11.37 -2.46
C ILE A 193 -2.14 10.50 -2.47
N GLU A 194 -3.33 11.10 -2.48
CA GLU A 194 -4.55 10.33 -2.72
C GLU A 194 -4.76 10.08 -4.22
N GLY A 195 -5.10 8.84 -4.56
CA GLY A 195 -5.20 8.40 -5.94
C GLY A 195 -3.84 8.06 -6.53
N VAL A 196 -3.83 7.69 -7.81
CA VAL A 196 -2.64 7.15 -8.46
C VAL A 196 -2.44 7.82 -9.81
N THR A 197 -1.22 8.28 -10.06
CA THR A 197 -0.79 8.80 -11.36
C THR A 197 0.58 8.21 -11.70
N ASP A 198 0.72 7.68 -12.91
CA ASP A 198 1.90 6.97 -13.40
C ASP A 198 3.14 7.83 -13.60
N ILE A 199 2.99 9.15 -13.65
CA ILE A 199 4.14 10.06 -13.75
C ILE A 199 4.57 10.68 -12.41
N TYR A 200 3.75 10.65 -11.37
CA TYR A 200 4.08 11.31 -10.10
C TYR A 200 4.94 10.43 -9.19
N PRO A 201 6.11 10.91 -8.72
CA PRO A 201 7.05 10.10 -7.96
C PRO A 201 6.73 10.11 -6.46
N ALA A 202 5.51 9.71 -6.09
CA ALA A 202 5.06 9.70 -4.70
C ALA A 202 4.39 8.37 -4.34
N ALA A 203 4.37 8.05 -3.05
CA ALA A 203 3.56 6.94 -2.57
C ALA A 203 2.09 7.29 -2.74
N SER A 204 1.25 6.29 -3.05
CA SER A 204 -0.17 6.51 -3.34
C SER A 204 -1.06 5.85 -2.30
N LEU A 205 -2.05 6.60 -1.79
CA LEU A 205 -3.17 6.05 -1.05
C LEU A 205 -4.26 5.67 -2.04
N VAL A 206 -4.57 4.37 -2.10
CA VAL A 206 -5.62 3.82 -2.93
C VAL A 206 -6.81 3.49 -2.06
N ALA A 207 -7.75 4.43 -1.99
CA ALA A 207 -8.99 4.27 -1.27
C ALA A 207 -10.15 3.90 -2.21
N GLY A 208 -11.04 3.03 -1.75
CA GLY A 208 -12.24 2.60 -2.47
C GLY A 208 -11.94 1.69 -3.67
N SER A 209 -10.84 0.94 -3.69
CA SER A 209 -10.44 0.16 -4.88
C SER A 209 -11.37 -1.04 -5.17
N LEU A 210 -11.92 -1.68 -4.12
CA LEU A 210 -12.86 -2.80 -4.22
C LEU A 210 -14.30 -2.36 -4.48
N ALA A 211 -14.71 -1.27 -3.83
CA ALA A 211 -16.03 -0.69 -4.03
C ALA A 211 -16.08 0.19 -5.29
N GLY A 212 -14.98 0.76 -5.75
CA GLY A 212 -15.03 2.05 -6.42
C GLY A 212 -15.18 3.17 -5.37
N SER A 213 -14.48 4.28 -5.59
CA SER A 213 -14.63 5.49 -4.80
C SER A 213 -15.55 6.50 -5.50
N GLY A 214 -16.42 7.18 -4.74
CA GLY A 214 -17.15 8.36 -5.21
C GLY A 214 -18.55 8.54 -4.62
N ASN A 215 -19.04 9.78 -4.47
CA ASN A 215 -20.34 10.11 -3.88
C ASN A 215 -21.51 10.19 -4.91
N GLY A 216 -21.69 9.16 -5.77
CA GLY A 216 -22.87 9.06 -6.63
C GLY A 216 -22.61 8.65 -8.08
N ARG A 217 -23.68 8.13 -8.71
CA ARG A 217 -23.89 7.54 -10.06
C ARG A 217 -22.82 6.64 -10.69
N ASP A 218 -21.52 6.92 -10.54
CA ASP A 218 -20.44 6.21 -11.23
C ASP A 218 -19.37 5.62 -10.29
N GLY A 219 -19.52 5.74 -8.97
CA GLY A 219 -18.41 5.59 -8.02
C GLY A 219 -18.48 4.48 -6.96
N PHE A 220 -19.44 3.54 -6.99
CA PHE A 220 -19.59 2.58 -5.87
C PHE A 220 -19.64 1.10 -6.25
N CYS A 221 -19.61 0.76 -7.54
CA CYS A 221 -19.53 -0.62 -7.96
C CYS A 221 -18.25 -0.78 -8.80
N GLY A 222 -17.22 -1.46 -8.29
CA GLY A 222 -16.08 -1.88 -9.08
C GLY A 222 -16.46 -2.99 -10.08
N ALA A 223 -15.52 -3.40 -10.93
CA ALA A 223 -15.67 -4.68 -11.64
C ALA A 223 -15.81 -5.82 -10.60
N PRO A 224 -16.64 -6.86 -10.84
CA PRO A 224 -17.20 -7.25 -12.14
C PRO A 224 -18.60 -6.70 -12.46
N TYR A 225 -19.20 -5.85 -11.62
CA TYR A 225 -20.59 -5.41 -11.81
C TYR A 225 -20.77 -4.32 -12.85
N LYS A 226 -19.69 -3.61 -13.19
CA LYS A 226 -19.68 -2.69 -14.31
C LYS A 226 -19.40 -3.45 -15.59
N VAL A 227 -20.38 -3.45 -16.49
CA VAL A 227 -20.13 -3.63 -17.93
C VAL A 227 -19.38 -2.38 -18.43
N PRO A 228 -18.15 -2.52 -18.95
CA PRO A 228 -17.34 -1.39 -19.40
C PRO A 228 -18.06 -0.48 -20.41
N GLU A 229 -18.97 -1.04 -21.21
CA GLU A 229 -19.72 -0.33 -22.25
C GLU A 229 -20.76 0.66 -21.69
N ALA A 230 -21.20 0.48 -20.44
CA ALA A 230 -22.22 1.30 -19.81
C ALA A 230 -21.67 2.28 -18.77
N HIS A 231 -20.34 2.30 -18.57
CA HIS A 231 -19.72 3.10 -17.53
C HIS A 231 -18.45 3.78 -18.05
N ASP A 232 -18.39 5.10 -17.92
CA ASP A 232 -17.22 5.89 -18.30
C ASP A 232 -15.97 5.54 -17.48
N ARG A 233 -16.15 4.88 -16.33
CA ARG A 233 -15.06 4.51 -15.39
C ARG A 233 -15.33 3.17 -14.71
N THR A 234 -14.30 2.33 -14.66
CA THR A 234 -14.30 1.08 -13.88
C THR A 234 -12.92 0.86 -13.23
N THR A 235 -12.84 0.05 -12.17
CA THR A 235 -11.59 -0.23 -11.47
C THR A 235 -11.08 -1.63 -11.81
N PHE A 236 -9.78 -1.74 -12.11
CA PHE A 236 -9.07 -3.01 -12.28
C PHE A 236 -7.83 -3.01 -11.40
N PRO A 237 -7.95 -3.35 -10.10
CA PRO A 237 -6.86 -3.19 -9.14
C PRO A 237 -5.58 -3.92 -9.52
N ARG A 238 -5.68 -5.15 -10.04
CA ARG A 238 -4.52 -5.94 -10.50
C ARG A 238 -3.84 -5.31 -11.72
N PHE A 239 -4.62 -4.83 -12.69
CA PHE A 239 -4.10 -4.11 -13.87
C PHE A 239 -3.34 -2.85 -13.45
N GLY A 240 -3.96 -2.04 -12.59
CA GLY A 240 -3.33 -0.86 -12.02
C GLY A 240 -2.05 -1.23 -11.29
N ARG A 241 -2.13 -2.09 -10.27
CA ARG A 241 -0.97 -2.49 -9.48
C ARG A 241 0.18 -3.04 -10.33
N TYR A 242 -0.12 -3.83 -11.37
CA TYR A 242 0.87 -4.31 -12.32
C TYR A 242 1.60 -3.15 -12.97
N LEU A 243 0.90 -2.19 -13.59
CA LEU A 243 1.50 -1.00 -14.20
C LEU A 243 2.54 -0.34 -13.30
N PHE A 244 2.20 -0.14 -12.02
CA PHE A 244 3.04 0.60 -11.08
C PHE A 244 4.18 -0.19 -10.43
N GLY A 245 4.37 -1.47 -10.73
CA GLY A 245 5.62 -2.19 -10.45
C GLY A 245 6.12 -2.13 -8.99
N ASP A 246 7.20 -1.40 -8.76
CA ASP A 246 7.90 -1.24 -7.47
C ASP A 246 7.38 -0.06 -6.62
N ARG A 247 6.36 0.67 -7.07
CA ARG A 247 5.83 1.81 -6.33
C ARG A 247 5.15 1.44 -5.02
N LEU A 248 5.30 2.31 -4.03
CA LEU A 248 4.67 2.18 -2.71
C LEU A 248 3.21 2.59 -2.75
N PHE A 249 2.34 1.62 -2.48
CA PHE A 249 0.89 1.80 -2.40
C PHE A 249 0.45 1.53 -0.98
N TYR A 250 -0.49 2.34 -0.50
CA TYR A 250 -1.17 2.16 0.78
C TYR A 250 -2.64 1.92 0.48
N GLY A 251 -3.19 0.82 0.97
CA GLY A 251 -4.60 0.46 0.86
C GLY A 251 -5.20 0.24 2.24
N GLY A 252 -6.45 0.67 2.44
CA GLY A 252 -7.09 0.52 3.74
C GLY A 252 -8.28 1.45 3.97
N ILE A 253 -8.55 1.76 5.25
CA ILE A 253 -9.79 2.31 5.83
C ILE A 253 -10.26 3.66 5.24
N SER A 254 -9.35 4.47 4.68
CA SER A 254 -9.64 5.84 4.24
C SER A 254 -10.73 5.88 3.17
N ASN A 255 -11.56 6.92 3.20
CA ASN A 255 -12.63 7.24 2.24
C ASN A 255 -13.70 6.17 1.95
N GLY A 256 -13.99 5.32 2.94
CA GLY A 256 -15.19 4.47 2.93
C GLY A 256 -14.90 2.98 2.90
N ASP A 257 -13.65 2.58 2.71
CA ASP A 257 -13.16 1.21 2.92
C ASP A 257 -13.12 0.83 4.41
N SER A 258 -13.46 1.78 5.29
CA SER A 258 -13.68 1.60 6.72
C SER A 258 -14.59 0.43 7.13
N THR A 259 -15.40 -0.04 6.19
CA THR A 259 -16.28 -1.20 6.36
C THR A 259 -15.58 -2.55 6.43
N PHE A 260 -14.30 -2.63 6.10
CA PHE A 260 -13.62 -3.92 5.92
C PHE A 260 -12.68 -4.30 7.06
N TRP A 261 -12.16 -3.33 7.81
CA TRP A 261 -11.26 -3.56 8.95
C TRP A 261 -12.07 -4.05 10.16
N GLY A 262 -12.25 -5.37 10.27
CA GLY A 262 -12.91 -6.02 11.40
C GLY A 262 -13.76 -7.24 11.03
N ASN A 263 -14.29 -7.94 12.03
CA ASN A 263 -15.08 -9.16 11.85
C ASN A 263 -16.52 -8.91 11.33
N LEU A 264 -16.78 -7.74 10.75
CA LEU A 264 -18.11 -7.33 10.32
C LEU A 264 -18.37 -7.79 8.89
N LYS A 265 -19.43 -8.57 8.70
CA LYS A 265 -20.00 -8.87 7.37
C LYS A 265 -20.75 -7.64 6.86
N TYR A 266 -20.03 -6.54 6.61
CA TYR A 266 -20.63 -5.24 6.30
C TYR A 266 -21.52 -5.29 5.03
N TRP A 267 -21.20 -6.17 4.07
CA TRP A 267 -22.03 -6.42 2.89
C TRP A 267 -23.42 -6.98 3.24
N LYS A 268 -23.61 -7.54 4.45
CA LYS A 268 -24.92 -7.98 4.99
C LYS A 268 -25.62 -6.92 5.85
N ARG A 269 -25.02 -5.74 6.05
CA ARG A 269 -25.63 -4.69 6.87
C ARG A 269 -26.76 -4.00 6.12
N GLY A 270 -27.98 -4.10 6.66
CA GLY A 270 -29.17 -3.45 6.10
C GLY A 270 -29.24 -1.93 6.30
N ASP A 271 -28.37 -1.37 7.14
CA ASP A 271 -28.35 0.06 7.48
C ASP A 271 -27.41 0.90 6.60
N TYR A 272 -26.74 0.28 5.62
CA TYR A 272 -25.95 0.97 4.61
C TYR A 272 -26.54 0.72 3.21
N PRO A 273 -27.49 1.57 2.76
CA PRO A 273 -28.11 1.45 1.43
C PRO A 273 -27.09 1.37 0.28
N ARG A 274 -25.90 1.95 0.46
CA ARG A 274 -24.81 1.97 -0.52
C ARG A 274 -24.32 0.58 -0.95
N PHE A 275 -24.37 -0.44 -0.09
CA PHE A 275 -23.90 -1.80 -0.43
C PHE A 275 -24.96 -2.67 -1.12
N GLN A 276 -26.24 -2.31 -0.97
CA GLN A 276 -27.34 -2.99 -1.67
C GLN A 276 -27.41 -2.58 -3.15
N VAL A 277 -26.97 -1.36 -3.48
CA VAL A 277 -27.04 -0.79 -4.84
C VAL A 277 -26.11 -1.49 -5.84
N CYS A 278 -25.07 -2.17 -5.38
CA CYS A 278 -24.03 -2.75 -6.24
C CYS A 278 -24.04 -4.28 -6.34
N GLY A 279 -25.09 -4.94 -5.84
CA GLY A 279 -25.18 -6.40 -5.89
C GLY A 279 -24.08 -7.13 -5.10
N TYR A 280 -23.37 -6.44 -4.20
CA TYR A 280 -22.30 -7.03 -3.38
C TYR A 280 -22.77 -8.23 -2.58
N VAL A 281 -24.00 -8.25 -2.08
CA VAL A 281 -24.56 -9.44 -1.39
C VAL A 281 -24.51 -10.65 -2.31
N SER A 282 -25.09 -10.54 -3.50
CA SER A 282 -25.08 -11.62 -4.50
C SER A 282 -23.66 -11.92 -4.99
N TYR A 283 -22.77 -10.93 -5.08
CA TYR A 283 -21.35 -11.18 -5.34
C TYR A 283 -20.75 -12.09 -4.30
N CYS A 284 -20.90 -11.72 -3.04
CA CYS A 284 -20.27 -12.39 -1.92
C CYS A 284 -20.88 -13.78 -1.69
N GLU A 285 -22.16 -13.96 -2.00
CA GLU A 285 -22.82 -15.26 -1.99
C GLU A 285 -22.31 -16.17 -3.12
N ASN A 286 -22.07 -15.64 -4.32
CA ASN A 286 -21.65 -16.43 -5.48
C ASN A 286 -20.11 -16.58 -5.61
N ASN A 287 -19.36 -15.60 -5.11
CA ASN A 287 -17.94 -15.40 -5.37
C ASN A 287 -17.10 -15.23 -4.09
N GLY A 288 -17.71 -14.99 -2.92
CA GLY A 288 -17.01 -14.73 -1.66
C GLY A 288 -16.21 -15.94 -1.14
N PRO A 289 -15.53 -15.79 0.02
CA PRO A 289 -15.90 -14.88 1.12
C PRO A 289 -15.42 -13.44 0.94
N CYS A 290 -16.31 -12.49 1.22
CA CYS A 290 -16.03 -11.05 1.16
C CYS A 290 -15.71 -10.44 2.52
N GLU A 291 -15.90 -11.18 3.60
CA GLU A 291 -15.41 -10.81 4.92
C GLU A 291 -13.92 -10.51 4.81
N SER A 292 -13.45 -9.33 5.23
CA SER A 292 -12.07 -8.85 5.08
C SER A 292 -11.51 -8.91 3.64
N GLY A 293 -12.35 -8.65 2.63
CA GLY A 293 -11.95 -8.63 1.22
C GLY A 293 -10.90 -7.57 0.92
N THR A 294 -10.99 -6.37 1.51
CA THR A 294 -10.01 -5.28 1.33
C THR A 294 -8.64 -5.66 1.85
N GLU A 295 -8.54 -6.25 3.03
CA GLU A 295 -7.26 -6.66 3.59
C GLU A 295 -6.61 -7.75 2.75
N ARG A 296 -7.41 -8.72 2.27
CA ARG A 296 -6.90 -9.74 1.34
C ARG A 296 -6.44 -9.13 0.02
N LEU A 297 -7.20 -8.22 -0.56
CA LEU A 297 -6.80 -7.57 -1.79
C LEU A 297 -5.52 -6.75 -1.58
N ALA A 298 -5.46 -5.92 -0.54
CA ALA A 298 -4.26 -5.16 -0.19
C ALA A 298 -3.05 -6.08 0.01
N PHE A 299 -3.25 -7.24 0.63
CA PHE A 299 -2.21 -8.26 0.75
C PHE A 299 -1.78 -8.83 -0.62
N LEU A 300 -2.72 -9.27 -1.46
CA LEU A 300 -2.47 -9.83 -2.79
C LEU A 300 -1.88 -8.81 -3.77
N LEU A 301 -2.14 -7.52 -3.58
CA LEU A 301 -1.56 -6.42 -4.35
C LEU A 301 -0.23 -5.93 -3.75
N GLY A 302 0.16 -6.43 -2.58
CA GLY A 302 1.39 -6.01 -1.89
C GLY A 302 1.34 -4.56 -1.41
N GLU A 303 0.16 -4.06 -1.07
CA GLU A 303 -0.06 -2.71 -0.56
C GLU A 303 0.24 -2.66 0.94
N LYS A 304 0.84 -1.55 1.38
CA LYS A 304 0.93 -1.19 2.79
C LYS A 304 -0.45 -0.87 3.34
N LEU A 305 -0.58 -0.97 4.65
CA LEU A 305 -1.84 -0.89 5.36
C LEU A 305 -2.09 0.53 5.88
N ASP A 306 -3.15 1.16 5.40
CA ASP A 306 -3.77 2.32 6.05
C ASP A 306 -4.63 1.81 7.22
N PHE A 307 -4.03 1.74 8.41
CA PHE A 307 -4.58 1.02 9.56
C PHE A 307 -5.23 1.97 10.58
N ARG A 308 -6.50 1.73 10.89
CA ARG A 308 -7.20 2.41 11.99
C ARG A 308 -7.51 1.44 13.14
N PRO A 309 -6.80 1.50 14.27
CA PRO A 309 -7.10 0.71 15.47
C PRO A 309 -8.33 1.22 16.24
N PRO A 310 -8.92 0.44 17.18
CA PRO A 310 -8.50 -0.89 17.66
C PRO A 310 -9.34 -2.03 17.06
N TYR A 311 -9.44 -2.14 15.74
CA TYR A 311 -10.13 -3.28 15.14
C TYR A 311 -9.29 -4.56 15.29
N GLY A 312 -9.83 -5.56 15.99
CA GLY A 312 -9.24 -6.90 16.12
C GLY A 312 -9.49 -7.75 14.86
N SER A 313 -9.02 -7.30 13.70
CA SER A 313 -9.12 -8.05 12.46
C SER A 313 -8.05 -9.14 12.43
N GLU A 314 -8.47 -10.41 12.61
CA GLU A 314 -7.56 -11.57 12.54
C GLU A 314 -6.78 -11.62 11.22
N ILE A 315 -7.35 -11.10 10.13
CA ILE A 315 -6.71 -11.08 8.82
C ILE A 315 -5.58 -10.06 8.79
N VAL A 316 -5.75 -8.88 9.41
CA VAL A 316 -4.69 -7.88 9.53
C VAL A 316 -3.53 -8.42 10.35
N ASP A 317 -3.85 -9.08 11.47
CA ASP A 317 -2.83 -9.71 12.32
C ASP A 317 -2.07 -10.80 11.54
N ALA A 318 -2.78 -11.65 10.78
CA ALA A 318 -2.16 -12.66 9.92
C ALA A 318 -1.28 -12.04 8.81
N ILE A 319 -1.74 -10.96 8.17
CA ILE A 319 -0.94 -10.22 7.17
C ILE A 319 0.35 -9.68 7.80
N ASN A 320 0.25 -9.03 8.96
CA ASN A 320 1.40 -8.48 9.66
C ASN A 320 2.39 -9.58 10.07
N GLN A 321 1.89 -10.69 10.62
CA GLN A 321 2.71 -11.83 11.00
C GLN A 321 3.43 -12.45 9.81
N GLU A 322 2.73 -12.70 8.70
CA GLU A 322 3.34 -13.28 7.50
C GLU A 322 4.36 -12.34 6.87
N ARG A 323 4.06 -11.04 6.78
CA ARG A 323 5.01 -10.05 6.25
C ARG A 323 6.27 -9.94 7.10
N ILE A 324 6.16 -10.04 8.42
CA ILE A 324 7.31 -10.08 9.34
C ILE A 324 8.10 -11.37 9.13
N ARG A 325 7.42 -12.53 9.10
CA ARG A 325 8.07 -13.84 8.94
C ARG A 325 8.86 -13.93 7.64
N ALA A 326 8.32 -13.41 6.55
CA ALA A 326 8.93 -13.45 5.21
C ALA A 326 9.88 -12.26 4.93
N ASP A 327 10.13 -11.39 5.91
CA ASP A 327 10.92 -10.16 5.78
C ASP A 327 10.48 -9.30 4.58
N TRP A 328 9.17 -9.20 4.38
CA TRP A 328 8.55 -8.75 3.13
C TRP A 328 9.05 -7.38 2.67
N TRP A 329 9.10 -6.38 3.55
CA TRP A 329 9.42 -5.02 3.14
C TRP A 329 10.90 -4.77 2.89
N SER A 330 11.79 -5.45 3.62
CA SER A 330 13.24 -5.38 3.39
C SER A 330 13.62 -5.92 2.01
N ARG A 331 12.80 -6.83 1.49
CA ARG A 331 12.96 -7.48 0.17
C ARG A 331 12.49 -6.63 -1.01
N ARG A 332 11.77 -5.52 -0.76
CA ARG A 332 11.22 -4.59 -1.78
C ARG A 332 10.51 -5.31 -2.95
N PRO A 333 9.47 -6.12 -2.67
CA PRO A 333 8.86 -7.00 -3.66
C PRO A 333 8.12 -6.22 -4.75
N VAL A 334 8.39 -6.60 -5.99
CA VAL A 334 7.75 -6.06 -7.20
C VAL A 334 6.60 -6.97 -7.61
N TYR A 335 5.39 -6.42 -7.75
CA TYR A 335 4.21 -7.18 -8.13
C TYR A 335 4.29 -7.68 -9.58
N LYS A 336 4.05 -8.98 -9.79
CA LYS A 336 4.06 -9.66 -11.10
C LYS A 336 2.71 -10.29 -11.46
N ASP A 337 1.67 -10.09 -10.64
CA ASP A 337 0.36 -10.75 -10.73
C ASP A 337 0.50 -12.27 -10.92
N THR A 338 -0.10 -12.88 -11.94
CA THR A 338 -0.04 -14.34 -12.13
C THR A 338 1.00 -14.78 -13.18
N LYS A 339 1.93 -13.89 -13.57
CA LYS A 339 2.89 -14.15 -14.66
C LYS A 339 3.75 -15.39 -14.36
N GLY A 340 3.61 -16.42 -15.21
CA GLY A 340 4.32 -17.70 -15.11
C GLY A 340 3.72 -18.71 -14.13
N LEU A 341 2.62 -18.39 -13.45
CA LEU A 341 1.92 -19.31 -12.57
C LEU A 341 0.98 -20.24 -13.37
N ASP A 342 1.11 -21.54 -13.16
CA ASP A 342 0.09 -22.52 -13.56
C ASP A 342 -0.84 -22.78 -12.37
N LEU A 343 -2.04 -22.20 -12.46
CA LEU A 343 -3.11 -22.27 -11.47
C LEU A 343 -4.21 -23.26 -11.88
N THR A 344 -4.01 -24.07 -12.92
CA THR A 344 -5.06 -24.95 -13.45
C THR A 344 -5.53 -26.03 -12.44
N SER A 345 -4.67 -26.37 -11.47
CA SER A 345 -4.96 -27.29 -10.36
C SER A 345 -5.70 -26.64 -9.19
N ILE A 346 -5.96 -25.33 -9.23
CA ILE A 346 -6.73 -24.61 -8.20
C ILE A 346 -8.17 -24.41 -8.71
N PRO A 347 -9.16 -25.12 -8.13
CA PRO A 347 -10.56 -24.96 -8.52
C PRO A 347 -11.06 -23.54 -8.22
N ARG A 348 -11.84 -22.95 -9.14
CA ARG A 348 -12.39 -21.59 -8.98
C ARG A 348 -13.31 -21.42 -7.76
N ASP A 349 -13.96 -22.50 -7.34
CA ASP A 349 -14.82 -22.57 -6.16
C ASP A 349 -14.05 -22.69 -4.83
N SER A 350 -12.75 -23.03 -4.87
CA SER A 350 -11.89 -23.02 -3.67
C SER A 350 -11.69 -21.61 -3.11
N LYS A 351 -11.82 -20.59 -3.97
CA LYS A 351 -11.57 -19.16 -3.67
C LYS A 351 -10.13 -18.86 -3.25
N VAL A 352 -9.20 -19.77 -3.55
CA VAL A 352 -7.78 -19.54 -3.36
C VAL A 352 -7.30 -18.57 -4.43
N GLU A 353 -6.65 -17.50 -3.99
CA GLU A 353 -5.99 -16.54 -4.88
C GLU A 353 -4.49 -16.57 -4.62
N VAL A 354 -3.71 -16.63 -5.70
CA VAL A 354 -2.25 -16.60 -5.66
C VAL A 354 -1.78 -15.46 -6.54
N THR A 355 -0.87 -14.66 -6.01
CA THR A 355 -0.19 -13.58 -6.72
C THR A 355 1.30 -13.71 -6.53
N ARG A 356 2.05 -13.46 -7.60
CA ARG A 356 3.50 -13.52 -7.65
C ARG A 356 4.08 -12.13 -7.46
N PHE A 357 5.17 -12.11 -6.73
CA PHE A 357 6.08 -11.00 -6.57
C PHE A 357 7.50 -11.48 -6.86
N GLU A 358 8.39 -10.53 -7.09
CA GLU A 358 9.82 -10.78 -7.28
C GLU A 358 10.56 -9.82 -6.36
N ASP A 359 11.46 -10.34 -5.53
CA ASP A 359 12.25 -9.49 -4.63
C ASP A 359 13.45 -8.84 -5.33
N GLY A 360 14.15 -7.96 -4.60
CA GLY A 360 15.35 -7.29 -5.10
C GLY A 360 16.52 -8.21 -5.48
N THR A 361 16.47 -9.50 -5.15
CA THR A 361 17.46 -10.50 -5.56
C THR A 361 17.02 -11.32 -6.79
N GLY A 362 15.77 -11.14 -7.24
CA GLY A 362 15.16 -11.90 -8.33
C GLY A 362 14.44 -13.17 -7.90
N LEU A 363 14.32 -13.45 -6.58
CA LEU A 363 13.59 -14.61 -6.09
C LEU A 363 12.08 -14.36 -6.16
N SER A 364 11.34 -15.39 -6.57
CA SER A 364 9.87 -15.32 -6.59
C SER A 364 9.28 -15.50 -5.20
N LEU A 365 8.30 -14.66 -4.90
CA LEU A 365 7.46 -14.68 -3.71
C LEU A 365 6.01 -14.89 -4.13
N PHE A 366 5.25 -15.64 -3.36
CA PHE A 366 3.85 -15.93 -3.65
C PHE A 366 2.99 -15.51 -2.46
N ALA A 367 2.23 -14.43 -2.62
CA ALA A 367 1.20 -14.04 -1.67
C ALA A 367 -0.07 -14.84 -1.97
N ILE A 368 -0.53 -15.60 -0.98
CA ILE A 368 -1.63 -16.56 -1.09
C ILE A 368 -2.73 -16.15 -0.13
N SER A 369 -3.95 -16.02 -0.64
CA SER A 369 -5.15 -16.01 0.20
C SER A 369 -5.91 -17.32 0.02
N ASN A 370 -6.09 -18.07 1.12
CA ASN A 370 -6.87 -19.31 1.17
C ASN A 370 -7.97 -19.16 2.22
N PRO A 371 -9.03 -18.39 1.92
CA PRO A 371 -9.97 -17.95 2.93
C PRO A 371 -10.84 -19.08 3.49
N ASN A 372 -10.97 -20.19 2.76
CA ASN A 372 -11.74 -21.37 3.15
C ASN A 372 -10.88 -22.47 3.77
N LEU A 373 -9.57 -22.23 3.95
CA LEU A 373 -8.61 -23.21 4.49
C LEU A 373 -8.66 -24.55 3.73
N VAL A 374 -8.78 -24.49 2.41
CA VAL A 374 -8.80 -25.68 1.56
C VAL A 374 -7.42 -26.34 1.60
N ASP A 375 -7.40 -27.64 1.84
CA ASP A 375 -6.18 -28.45 1.92
C ASP A 375 -5.94 -29.24 0.61
N GLY A 376 -4.72 -29.72 0.43
CA GLY A 376 -4.32 -30.58 -0.70
C GLY A 376 -4.18 -29.86 -2.05
N LEU A 377 -4.33 -28.53 -2.08
CA LEU A 377 -4.14 -27.73 -3.29
C LEU A 377 -2.67 -27.39 -3.53
N SER A 378 -2.31 -27.23 -4.80
CA SER A 378 -0.98 -26.78 -5.22
C SER A 378 -1.08 -25.97 -6.51
N PHE A 379 -0.03 -25.21 -6.81
CA PHE A 379 0.20 -24.56 -8.10
C PHE A 379 1.61 -24.86 -8.58
N ARG A 380 1.88 -24.58 -9.86
CA ARG A 380 3.24 -24.72 -10.41
C ARG A 380 3.82 -23.37 -10.82
N PHE A 381 5.12 -23.26 -10.66
CA PHE A 381 5.92 -22.14 -11.15
C PHE A 381 7.31 -22.66 -11.50
N SER A 382 7.84 -22.27 -12.67
CA SER A 382 9.15 -22.73 -13.16
C SER A 382 9.37 -24.26 -13.11
N GLY A 383 8.29 -25.03 -13.35
CA GLY A 383 8.32 -26.50 -13.31
C GLY A 383 8.28 -27.12 -11.90
N ALA A 384 8.46 -26.32 -10.84
CA ALA A 384 8.31 -26.76 -9.45
C ALA A 384 6.85 -26.68 -8.99
N SER A 385 6.47 -27.56 -8.07
CA SER A 385 5.14 -27.61 -7.46
C SER A 385 5.18 -27.01 -6.05
N PHE A 386 4.30 -26.07 -5.78
CA PHE A 386 4.19 -25.37 -4.50
C PHE A 386 2.85 -25.70 -3.86
N ALA A 387 2.87 -26.18 -2.61
CA ALA A 387 1.66 -26.45 -1.85
C ALA A 387 1.00 -25.14 -1.41
N ILE A 388 -0.34 -25.09 -1.48
CA ILE A 388 -1.13 -24.03 -0.85
C ILE A 388 -1.20 -24.31 0.64
N PRO A 389 -0.69 -23.43 1.53
CA PRO A 389 -0.81 -23.64 2.96
C PRO A 389 -2.27 -23.60 3.41
N VAL A 390 -2.59 -24.40 4.44
CA VAL A 390 -3.89 -24.36 5.14
C VAL A 390 -3.90 -23.18 6.11
N GLN A 391 -3.79 -21.97 5.57
CA GLN A 391 -3.73 -20.70 6.29
C GLN A 391 -4.51 -19.63 5.51
N LYS A 392 -5.22 -18.73 6.20
CA LYS A 392 -6.03 -17.70 5.51
C LYS A 392 -5.19 -16.75 4.65
N ILE A 393 -3.96 -16.49 5.10
CA ILE A 393 -2.95 -15.62 4.50
C ILE A 393 -1.62 -16.37 4.61
N ALA A 394 -0.86 -16.43 3.52
CA ALA A 394 0.48 -17.03 3.53
C ALA A 394 1.39 -16.38 2.49
N ILE A 395 2.68 -16.31 2.80
CA ILE A 395 3.75 -16.01 1.84
C ILE A 395 4.57 -17.27 1.62
N VAL A 396 4.59 -17.78 0.40
CA VAL A 396 5.45 -18.91 0.00
C VAL A 396 6.59 -18.38 -0.85
N GLU A 397 7.78 -18.95 -0.69
CA GLU A 397 8.99 -18.48 -1.36
C GLU A 397 9.50 -19.55 -2.32
N GLU A 398 10.00 -19.12 -3.47
CA GLU A 398 10.83 -19.95 -4.32
C GLU A 398 12.14 -20.24 -3.57
N LEU A 399 12.36 -21.49 -3.19
CA LEU A 399 13.64 -21.89 -2.61
C LEU A 399 14.69 -21.82 -3.71
N SER A 400 15.69 -20.96 -3.55
CA SER A 400 16.90 -21.06 -4.37
C SER A 400 17.50 -22.44 -4.13
N GLU A 401 17.77 -23.22 -5.18
CA GLU A 401 18.74 -24.31 -5.05
C GLU A 401 20.02 -23.69 -4.48
N GLN A 402 20.33 -23.96 -3.20
CA GLN A 402 21.61 -23.56 -2.66
C GLN A 402 22.69 -24.21 -3.52
N PRO A 403 23.78 -23.51 -3.90
CA PRO A 403 24.93 -24.21 -4.42
C PRO A 403 25.36 -25.18 -3.32
N VAL A 404 25.31 -26.49 -3.63
CA VAL A 404 25.87 -27.54 -2.79
C VAL A 404 27.29 -27.11 -2.45
N ARG A 405 27.51 -26.61 -1.22
CA ARG A 405 28.85 -26.50 -0.67
C ARG A 405 29.36 -27.93 -0.60
N GLN A 406 30.15 -28.33 -1.59
CA GLN A 406 31.03 -29.47 -1.43
C GLN A 406 31.83 -29.21 -0.16
N GLU A 407 31.62 -30.06 0.85
CA GLU A 407 32.49 -30.15 2.00
C GLU A 407 33.90 -30.48 1.50
N HIS A 408 34.72 -29.46 1.28
CA HIS A 408 36.15 -29.66 1.33
C HIS A 408 36.53 -29.82 2.79
N ALA A 409 36.61 -31.09 3.20
CA ALA A 409 37.24 -31.50 4.43
C ALA A 409 38.64 -30.87 4.54
N HIS A 410 38.78 -29.87 5.42
CA HIS A 410 40.10 -29.47 5.89
C HIS A 410 40.61 -30.50 6.90
N PRO A 411 41.86 -31.00 6.76
CA PRO A 411 42.41 -31.92 7.74
C PRO A 411 42.65 -31.19 9.07
N ARG A 412 42.30 -31.86 10.16
CA ARG A 412 42.58 -31.43 11.54
C ARG A 412 44.09 -31.22 11.71
N ARG A 413 44.49 -30.01 12.17
CA ARG A 413 45.82 -29.77 12.73
C ARG A 413 45.87 -30.30 14.15
N GLY A 414 46.68 -31.32 14.35
CA GLY A 414 47.06 -31.85 15.66
C GLY A 414 47.97 -33.04 15.45
N ASP A 415 49.28 -32.80 15.35
CA ASP A 415 50.35 -33.53 16.05
C ASP A 415 51.72 -33.03 15.56
N ALA A 416 52.62 -32.82 16.53
CA ALA A 416 53.85 -32.00 16.50
C ALA A 416 55.05 -32.68 15.75
N PRO A 417 56.25 -32.06 15.64
CA PRO A 417 57.15 -31.88 16.80
C PRO A 417 57.99 -30.58 16.85
N VAL A 418 58.38 -30.26 18.09
CA VAL A 418 59.31 -29.20 18.52
C VAL A 418 60.75 -29.47 18.07
N PRO A 419 61.53 -28.47 17.59
CA PRO A 419 62.98 -28.56 17.53
C PRO A 419 63.64 -27.86 18.73
N LEU A 420 64.57 -28.59 19.38
CA LEU A 420 65.48 -28.12 20.41
C LEU A 420 66.57 -27.18 19.84
N PRO A 421 67.15 -26.28 20.67
CA PRO A 421 68.13 -25.29 20.22
C PRO A 421 69.51 -25.90 19.99
N SER A 422 70.16 -25.51 18.89
CA SER A 422 71.53 -25.88 18.56
C SER A 422 72.53 -24.92 19.23
N THR A 423 73.46 -25.50 19.95
CA THR A 423 74.65 -24.85 20.52
C THR A 423 75.77 -24.82 19.50
N THR A 424 76.25 -23.64 19.10
CA THR A 424 77.64 -23.44 18.63
C THR A 424 78.01 -21.95 18.67
N SER A 425 78.83 -21.58 19.65
CA SER A 425 79.97 -20.65 19.47
C SER A 425 81.21 -21.52 19.14
N PRO A 426 82.37 -21.02 18.66
CA PRO A 426 82.82 -19.62 18.62
C PRO A 426 83.53 -19.16 17.32
N ARG A 427 83.54 -17.85 17.06
CA ARG A 427 84.75 -17.01 16.93
C ARG A 427 84.37 -15.54 16.87
#